data_AF-A0A9X9S561-F1
#
_entry.id   AF-A0A9X9S561-F1
#
_cell.length_a   1.000
_cell.length_b   1.000
_cell.length_c   1.000
_cell.angle_alpha   90.00
_cell.angle_beta   90.00
_cell.angle_gamma   90.00
#
_symmetry.space_group_name_H-M   'P 1'
#
loop_
_entity.id
_entity.type
_entity.pdbx_description
1 polymer ?
#
loop_
_entity_poly.entity_id
_entity_poly.type
_entity_poly.pdbx_seq_one_letter_code
_entity_poly.pdbx_strand_id
1 'polypeptide(L)' 'MNEFYIAILSLIAILGVISVYFKKSPFDKLIGLAVMMGGVIPLIVLKGYIDVAVLVAIIMPLTTIFILQATGRNNDDS' A
#
# COMPACT_ATOMS: atom_id res chain seq x y z
N MET A 1 20.64 -14.91 -2.66
CA MET A 1 19.19 -15.20 -2.87
C MET A 1 18.32 -14.18 -2.13
N ASN A 2 18.54 -13.94 -0.82
CA ASN A 2 17.75 -12.95 -0.05
C ASN A 2 17.87 -11.50 -0.58
N GLU A 3 19.06 -11.09 -1.02
CA GLU A 3 19.30 -9.75 -1.57
C GLU A 3 18.50 -9.46 -2.85
N PHE A 4 18.33 -10.48 -3.70
CA PHE A 4 17.53 -10.39 -4.92
C PHE A 4 16.05 -10.16 -4.60
N TYR A 5 15.51 -10.89 -3.62
CA TYR A 5 14.14 -10.66 -3.14
C TYR A 5 13.96 -9.26 -2.55
N ILE A 6 14.91 -8.81 -1.73
CA ILE A 6 14.89 -7.46 -1.15
C ILE A 6 14.87 -6.40 -2.25
N ALA A 7 15.70 -6.55 -3.30
CA ALA A 7 15.75 -5.62 -4.41
C ALA A 7 14.42 -5.55 -5.17
N ILE A 8 13.82 -6.69 -5.50
CA ILE A 8 12.54 -6.75 -6.21
C ILE A 8 11.41 -6.17 -5.36
N LEU A 9 11.30 -6.57 -4.09
CA LEU A 9 10.25 -6.09 -3.20
C LEU A 9 10.36 -4.58 -2.96
N SER A 10 11.59 -4.06 -2.84
CA SER A 10 11.85 -2.62 -2.75
C SER A 10 11.45 -1.90 -4.03
N LEU A 11 11.72 -2.47 -5.20
CA LEU A 11 11.29 -1.92 -6.49
C LEU A 11 9.77 -1.87 -6.58
N ILE A 12 9.07 -2.92 -6.17
CA ILE A 12 7.59 -2.96 -6.13
C ILE A 12 7.05 -1.87 -5.21
N ALA A 13 7.64 -1.70 -4.02
CA ALA A 13 7.23 -0.65 -3.09
C ALA A 13 7.38 0.75 -3.71
N ILE A 14 8.51 1.02 -4.35
CA ILE A 14 8.78 2.30 -5.03
C ILE A 14 7.81 2.53 -6.20
N LEU A 15 7.55 1.51 -7.02
CA LEU A 15 6.58 1.61 -8.11
C LEU A 15 5.17 1.89 -7.61
N GLY A 16 4.79 1.29 -6.46
CA GLY A 16 3.54 1.62 -5.77
C GLY A 16 3.46 3.09 -5.40
N VAL A 17 4.50 3.65 -4.78
CA VAL A 17 4.58 5.08 -4.42
C VAL A 17 4.42 5.98 -5.66
N ILE A 18 5.18 5.68 -6.72
CA ILE A 18 5.11 6.43 -7.98
C ILE A 18 3.69 6.38 -8.56
N SER A 19 3.07 5.21 -8.57
CA SER A 19 1.69 5.02 -9.05
C SER A 19 0.68 5.88 -8.26
N VAL A 20 0.79 5.91 -6.92
CA VAL A 20 -0.06 6.76 -6.06
C VAL A 20 0.12 8.24 -6.37
N TYR A 21 1.35 8.69 -6.60
CA TYR A 21 1.66 10.09 -6.87
C TYR A 21 1.05 10.57 -8.20
N PHE A 22 1.13 9.76 -9.26
CA PHE A 22 0.69 10.17 -10.60
C PHE A 22 -0.82 10.04 -10.82
N LYS A 23 -1.51 9.14 -10.12
CA LYS A 23 -2.93 8.91 -10.34
C LYS A 23 -3.80 10.03 -9.78
N LYS A 24 -4.75 10.54 -10.57
CA LYS A 24 -5.70 11.58 -10.13
C LYS A 24 -6.89 10.99 -9.38
N SER A 25 -7.42 9.86 -9.84
CA SER A 25 -8.60 9.25 -9.22
C SER A 25 -8.24 8.61 -7.87
N PRO A 26 -9.02 8.87 -6.81
CA PRO A 26 -8.78 8.33 -5.47
C PRO A 26 -8.85 6.79 -5.42
N PHE A 27 -9.77 6.17 -6.15
CA PHE A 27 -9.85 4.71 -6.29
C PHE A 27 -8.57 4.13 -6.89
N ASP A 28 -8.04 4.84 -7.87
CA ASP A 28 -6.84 4.49 -8.61
C ASP A 28 -5.60 4.58 -7.71
N LYS A 29 -5.56 5.59 -6.83
CA LYS A 29 -4.54 5.73 -5.78
C LYS A 29 -4.57 4.56 -4.79
N LEU A 30 -5.75 4.03 -4.45
CA LEU A 30 -5.87 2.87 -3.56
C LEU A 30 -5.21 1.62 -4.15
N ILE A 31 -5.29 1.42 -5.46
CA ILE A 31 -4.60 0.32 -6.14
C ILE A 31 -3.08 0.51 -6.03
N GLY A 32 -2.58 1.73 -6.27
CA GLY A 32 -1.16 2.06 -6.07
C GLY A 32 -0.70 1.83 -4.63
N LEU A 33 -1.54 2.18 -3.65
CA LEU A 33 -1.27 1.96 -2.23
C LEU A 33 -1.20 0.47 -1.90
N ALA A 34 -2.11 -0.34 -2.46
CA ALA A 34 -2.07 -1.79 -2.29
C ALA A 34 -0.79 -2.42 -2.86
N VAL A 35 -0.35 -1.98 -4.04
CA VAL A 35 0.92 -2.40 -4.64
C VAL A 35 2.11 -2.00 -3.76
N MET A 36 2.11 -0.77 -3.25
CA MET A 36 3.14 -0.29 -2.32
C MET A 36 3.24 -1.21 -1.09
N MET A 37 2.11 -1.49 -0.44
CA MET A 37 2.07 -2.34 0.76
C MET A 37 2.43 -3.80 0.45
N GLY A 38 2.11 -4.29 -0.75
CA GLY A 38 2.54 -5.61 -1.23
C GLY A 38 4.06 -5.77 -1.35
N GLY A 39 4.80 -4.67 -1.59
CA GLY A 39 6.25 -4.66 -1.51
C GLY A 39 6.79 -4.50 -0.08
N VAL A 40 6.15 -3.67 0.74
CA VAL A 40 6.61 -3.34 2.10
C VAL A 40 6.40 -4.47 3.10
N ILE A 41 5.23 -5.12 3.13
CA ILE A 41 4.91 -6.15 4.14
C ILE A 41 5.89 -7.33 4.09
N PRO A 42 6.22 -7.91 2.92
CA PRO A 42 7.22 -8.98 2.85
C PRO A 42 8.62 -8.54 3.30
N LEU A 43 9.01 -7.27 3.10
CA LEU A 43 10.30 -6.75 3.61
C LEU A 43 10.33 -6.72 5.14
N ILE A 44 9.21 -6.38 5.78
CA ILE A 44 9.07 -6.43 7.25
C ILE A 44 9.21 -7.87 7.76
N VAL A 45 8.54 -8.82 7.08
CA VAL A 45 8.62 -10.25 7.41
C VAL A 45 10.04 -10.79 7.24
N LEU A 46 10.74 -10.43 6.16
CA LEU A 46 12.13 -10.84 5.92
C LEU A 46 13.11 -10.33 6.99
N LYS A 47 12.76 -9.23 7.68
CA LYS A 47 13.54 -8.70 8.80
C LYS A 47 13.21 -9.34 10.15
N GLY A 48 12.21 -10.23 10.20
CA GLY A 48 11.80 -10.94 11.43
C GLY A 48 10.78 -10.19 12.27
N TYR A 49 10.23 -9.06 11.80
CA TYR A 49 9.29 -8.23 12.56
C TYR A 49 7.83 -8.64 12.32
N ILE A 50 7.45 -9.86 12.69
CA ILE A 50 6.12 -10.41 12.39
C ILE A 50 4.99 -9.60 13.04
N ASP A 51 5.18 -9.14 14.27
CA ASP A 51 4.16 -8.34 14.97
C ASP A 51 3.85 -7.04 14.22
N VAL A 52 4.89 -6.40 13.68
CA VAL A 52 4.76 -5.19 12.87
C VAL A 52 4.07 -5.53 11.54
N ALA A 53 4.41 -6.66 10.91
CA ALA A 53 3.79 -7.08 9.66
C ALA A 53 2.28 -7.33 9.83
N VAL A 54 1.88 -7.97 10.93
CA VAL A 54 0.47 -8.22 11.26
C VAL A 54 -0.27 -6.91 11.51
N LEU A 55 0.30 -6.01 12.32
CA LEU A 55 -0.28 -4.70 12.58
C LEU A 55 -0.49 -3.91 11.27
N VAL A 56 0.53 -3.87 10.43
CA VAL A 56 0.47 -3.19 9.13
C VAL A 56 -0.57 -3.82 8.20
N ALA A 57 -0.69 -5.14 8.19
CA ALA A 57 -1.68 -5.87 7.40
C ALA A 57 -3.13 -5.58 7.84
N ILE A 58 -3.36 -5.22 9.10
CA ILE A 58 -4.67 -4.77 9.61
C ILE A 58 -4.91 -3.29 9.28
N ILE A 59 -3.87 -2.45 9.40
CA ILE A 59 -3.97 -1.02 9.09
C ILE A 59 -4.31 -0.81 7.61
N MET A 60 -3.74 -1.59 6.70
CA MET A 60 -3.98 -1.43 5.26
C MET A 60 -5.48 -1.47 4.86
N PRO A 61 -6.28 -2.50 5.19
CA PRO A 61 -7.70 -2.52 4.86
C PRO A 61 -8.47 -1.41 5.59
N LEU A 62 -8.09 -1.06 6.82
CA LEU A 62 -8.70 0.08 7.53
C LEU A 62 -8.47 1.40 6.80
N THR A 63 -7.24 1.68 6.36
CA THR A 63 -6.94 2.87 5.54
C THR A 63 -7.72 2.88 4.24
N THR A 64 -7.90 1.71 3.60
CA THR A 64 -8.72 1.58 2.39
C THR A 64 -10.17 1.99 2.66
N ILE A 65 -10.77 1.49 3.75
CA ILE A 65 -12.14 1.86 4.15
C ILE A 65 -12.25 3.37 4.38
N PHE A 66 -11.32 3.97 5.13
CA PHE A 66 -11.37 5.41 5.40
C PHE A 66 -11.22 6.26 4.14
N ILE A 67 -10.31 5.90 3.23
CA ILE A 67 -10.13 6.63 1.97
C ILE A 67 -11.35 6.48 1.07
N LEU A 68 -11.97 5.29 1.02
CA LEU A 68 -13.22 5.09 0.28
C LEU A 68 -14.36 5.92 0.87
N GLN A 69 -14.52 5.95 2.19
CA GLN A 69 -15.53 6.80 2.85
C GLN A 69 -15.29 8.29 2.57
N ALA A 70 -14.04 8.75 2.66
CA ALA A 70 -13.69 10.14 2.38
C ALA A 70 -13.93 10.52 0.91
N THR A 71 -13.69 9.59 -0.01
CA THR A 71 -13.88 9.78 -1.45
C THR A 71 -15.36 9.71 -1.84
N GLY A 72 -16.10 8.73 -1.32
CA GLY A 72 -17.51 8.52 -1.61
C GLY A 72 -18.34 9.73 -1.21
N ARG A 73 -18.03 10.34 -0.05
CA ARG A 73 -18.69 11.56 0.42
C ARG A 73 -18.54 12.77 -0.52
N ASN A 74 -17.47 12.83 -1.31
CA ASN A 74 -17.22 13.96 -2.21
C ASN A 74 -18.04 13.89 -3.52
N ASN A 75 -18.69 12.76 -3.82
CA ASN A 75 -19.55 12.60 -5.00
C ASN A 75 -21.04 12.78 -4.70
N ASP A 76 -21.44 12.87 -3.43
CA ASP A 76 -22.84 13.03 -3.03
C ASP A 76 -23.27 14.52 -2.93
N ASP A 77 -22.31 15.46 -3.05
CA ASP A 77 -22.51 16.91 -2.98
C ASP A 77 -22.61 17.60 -4.37
N SER A 78 -22.82 16.85 -5.45
CA SER A 78 -22.93 17.37 -6.83
C SER A 78 -24.24 17.02 -7.52
#